data_AF-A0A352WS04-F1
#
_entry.id   AF-A0A352WS04-F1
#
_cell.length_a   1.000
_cell.length_b   1.000
_cell.length_c   1.000
_cell.angle_alpha   90.00
_cell.angle_beta   90.00
_cell.angle_gamma   90.00
#
_symmetry.space_group_name_H-M   'P 1'
#
loop_
_entity.id
_entity.type
_entity.pdbx_description
1 polymer ?
#
loop_
_entity_poly.entity_id
_entity_poly.type
_entity_poly.pdbx_seq_one_letter_code
_entity_poly.pdbx_strand_id
1 'polypeptide(L)'
;SKTFYGIQNDFSSGEVSIPLNLPVKQGILLGFDGINWIYSYTLDSGSLLPIGPIYTYEANTTVKLPKCNLLLTGLHGNPDLAFYAWADKDGTFYYENDTVTVTERLTLTAVWAAVMSIDPTYGGGDSNGTAAKPYTSFNNAYLAMDSLLDTFSCKAAAFRFVGNQVWNLDDNTGSIYTYSSNQTYTDYQAKLMNLGVPVLYTANSDSTVVTLTSPGSVFYLAYNSDTMFDNITIEANTRKETRFMLGNYDYIFGTDFTFLTTYRTIGVDFSSTAKKNTTVRLYGGNFAFVYLGSSTSTRTCNLIIGDGISTPAVTNLTLGNLGAKNDNDVTIHSGTITNLIFAYIGTAQNVSANMTVTVKGGTIGYIKDYYFAYSTYGHMINSIRSLIFDGYTGQFTYQHLNIGTAAGVYGDYANGLDNVYCINGSSVKILSSPIYLKANP
;
A
#
# COMPACT_ATOMS: atom_id res chain seq x y z
N SER A 1 -9.38 -21.73 36.71
CA SER A 1 -8.54 -22.36 35.69
C SER A 1 -9.42 -22.75 34.52
N LYS A 2 -9.13 -22.29 33.31
CA LYS A 2 -9.80 -22.79 32.10
C LYS A 2 -8.91 -23.90 31.53
N THR A 3 -9.45 -25.09 31.36
CA THR A 3 -8.74 -26.23 30.76
C THR A 3 -8.81 -26.07 29.23
N PHE A 4 -7.65 -26.08 28.57
CA PHE A 4 -7.55 -25.99 27.11
C PHE A 4 -7.25 -27.37 26.51
N TYR A 5 -7.75 -27.60 25.29
CA TYR A 5 -7.53 -28.82 24.53
C TYR A 5 -6.67 -28.49 23.31
N GLY A 6 -5.58 -29.22 23.11
CA GLY A 6 -4.79 -29.18 21.89
C GLY A 6 -5.19 -30.29 20.92
N ILE A 7 -4.85 -30.13 19.64
CA ILE A 7 -4.97 -31.17 18.61
C ILE A 7 -3.55 -31.65 18.28
N GLN A 8 -3.26 -32.93 18.52
CA GLN A 8 -2.06 -33.57 18.00
C GLN A 8 -2.33 -33.94 16.54
N ASN A 9 -1.68 -33.25 15.58
CA ASN A 9 -1.92 -33.46 14.16
C ASN A 9 -0.71 -34.15 13.50
N ASP A 10 -0.92 -35.33 12.90
CA ASP A 10 -0.01 -35.99 11.96
C ASP A 10 -0.64 -36.21 10.56
N PHE A 11 -1.79 -35.58 10.30
CA PHE A 11 -2.60 -35.69 9.08
C PHE A 11 -3.08 -37.11 8.73
N SER A 12 -3.27 -37.99 9.72
CA SER A 12 -3.97 -39.28 9.56
C SER A 12 -5.33 -39.31 10.27
N SER A 13 -6.25 -40.19 9.82
CA SER A 13 -7.60 -40.31 10.41
C SER A 13 -7.54 -40.93 11.80
N GLY A 14 -7.83 -40.16 12.85
CA GLY A 14 -7.89 -40.64 14.24
C GLY A 14 -7.67 -39.57 15.30
N GLU A 15 -8.08 -38.32 15.05
CA GLU A 15 -7.76 -37.18 15.91
C GLU A 15 -8.30 -37.34 17.34
N VAL A 16 -7.42 -37.17 18.32
CA VAL A 16 -7.77 -37.22 19.75
C VAL A 16 -7.49 -35.85 20.37
N SER A 17 -8.49 -35.27 21.01
CA SER A 17 -8.32 -34.05 21.82
C SER A 17 -7.52 -34.39 23.08
N ILE A 18 -6.37 -33.74 23.26
CA ILE A 18 -5.54 -33.91 24.47
C ILE A 18 -5.68 -32.69 25.38
N PRO A 19 -6.05 -32.87 26.66
CA PRO A 19 -6.05 -31.78 27.62
C PRO A 19 -4.61 -31.33 27.88
N LEU A 20 -4.32 -30.07 27.56
CA LEU A 20 -3.03 -29.46 27.84
C LEU A 20 -3.03 -29.01 29.30
N ASN A 21 -2.55 -29.88 30.20
CA ASN A 21 -2.21 -29.50 31.57
C ASN A 21 -0.88 -28.75 31.60
N LEU A 22 -0.85 -27.58 30.98
CA LEU A 22 0.26 -26.64 31.08
C LEU A 22 -0.15 -25.51 32.02
N PRO A 23 0.67 -25.13 33.01
CA PRO A 23 0.54 -23.82 33.61
C PRO A 23 0.80 -22.81 32.49
N VAL A 24 -0.26 -22.24 31.93
CA VAL A 24 -0.15 -21.23 30.88
C VAL A 24 0.59 -20.04 31.47
N LYS A 25 1.89 -19.96 31.20
CA LYS A 25 2.60 -18.69 31.22
C LYS A 25 2.25 -17.99 29.91
N GLN A 26 2.02 -16.68 29.98
CA GLN A 26 2.12 -15.78 28.84
C GLN A 26 3.29 -16.21 27.93
N GLY A 27 3.11 -16.30 26.60
CA GLY A 27 4.20 -16.54 25.63
C GLY A 27 4.28 -17.90 24.91
N ILE A 28 3.22 -18.72 24.90
CA ILE A 28 3.11 -19.93 24.07
C ILE A 28 2.30 -19.64 22.79
N LEU A 29 2.81 -20.05 21.62
CA LEU A 29 2.05 -20.10 20.37
C LEU A 29 0.89 -21.12 20.51
N LEU A 30 -0.38 -20.70 20.38
CA LEU A 30 -1.53 -21.54 20.70
C LEU A 30 -2.11 -22.31 19.51
N GLY A 31 -1.74 -21.97 18.26
CA GLY A 31 -2.07 -22.76 17.06
C GLY A 31 -2.50 -21.91 15.86
N PHE A 32 -2.77 -22.55 14.73
CA PHE A 32 -3.37 -21.97 13.51
C PHE A 32 -4.71 -22.67 13.29
N ASP A 33 -5.79 -21.90 13.11
CA ASP A 33 -7.14 -22.46 12.89
C ASP A 33 -7.46 -22.72 11.40
N GLY A 34 -6.50 -22.47 10.51
CA GLY A 34 -6.70 -22.55 9.06
C GLY A 34 -6.93 -21.19 8.38
N ILE A 35 -7.23 -20.13 9.15
CA ILE A 35 -7.49 -18.77 8.66
C ILE A 35 -6.74 -17.73 9.50
N ASN A 36 -6.71 -17.91 10.82
CA ASN A 36 -6.08 -17.04 11.81
C ASN A 36 -5.16 -17.85 12.73
N TRP A 37 -4.17 -17.16 13.29
CA TRP A 37 -3.33 -17.72 14.32
C TRP A 37 -3.87 -17.36 15.71
N ILE A 38 -3.71 -18.28 16.65
CA ILE A 38 -4.05 -18.15 18.07
C ILE A 38 -2.74 -17.87 18.82
N TYR A 39 -2.66 -16.73 19.50
CA TYR A 39 -1.42 -16.23 20.09
C TYR A 39 -1.47 -16.16 21.62
N SER A 40 -0.32 -16.31 22.27
CA SER A 40 -0.08 -15.68 23.58
C SER A 40 1.30 -15.00 23.59
N TYR A 41 1.39 -13.84 24.24
CA TYR A 41 2.58 -12.98 24.27
C TYR A 41 3.22 -12.98 25.65
N THR A 42 4.56 -12.93 25.74
CA THR A 42 5.30 -12.58 26.97
C THR A 42 5.74 -11.13 26.93
N LEU A 43 5.77 -10.49 28.10
CA LEU A 43 6.68 -9.39 28.37
C LEU A 43 7.87 -10.00 29.11
N ASP A 44 9.08 -9.89 28.56
CA ASP A 44 10.27 -10.15 29.38
C ASP A 44 10.26 -9.17 30.56
N SER A 45 10.75 -9.59 31.73
CA SER A 45 10.63 -8.85 33.01
C SER A 45 11.35 -7.48 33.05
N GLY A 46 11.78 -6.96 31.90
CA GLY A 46 12.25 -5.59 31.70
C GLY A 46 11.90 -4.98 30.34
N SER A 47 11.08 -5.65 29.50
CA SER A 47 10.68 -5.14 28.18
C SER A 47 9.33 -4.43 28.26
N LEU A 48 9.25 -3.23 27.68
CA LEU A 48 8.00 -2.48 27.49
C LEU A 48 7.18 -3.00 26.31
N LEU A 49 7.81 -3.77 25.40
CA LEU A 49 7.17 -4.35 24.23
C LEU A 49 7.02 -5.87 24.36
N PRO A 50 5.90 -6.45 23.89
CA PRO A 50 5.71 -7.88 23.90
C PRO A 50 6.68 -8.57 22.94
N ILE A 51 7.21 -9.72 23.37
CA ILE A 51 7.90 -10.66 22.48
C ILE A 51 6.80 -11.34 21.67
N GLY A 52 6.43 -10.67 20.59
CA GLY A 52 5.45 -11.16 19.63
C GLY A 52 6.00 -12.37 18.87
N PRO A 53 5.15 -13.03 18.06
CA PRO A 53 5.52 -14.28 17.42
C PRO A 53 6.79 -14.16 16.57
N ILE A 54 7.58 -15.23 16.58
CA ILE A 54 8.82 -15.37 15.82
C ILE A 54 8.59 -16.44 14.75
N TYR A 55 8.92 -16.13 13.51
CA TYR A 55 8.86 -17.07 12.39
C TYR A 55 10.25 -17.36 11.88
N THR A 56 10.52 -18.61 11.52
CA THR A 56 11.74 -18.97 10.81
C THR A 56 11.40 -19.75 9.56
N TYR A 57 11.90 -19.26 8.44
CA TYR A 57 11.76 -19.88 7.13
C TYR A 57 13.11 -20.39 6.64
N GLU A 58 13.11 -21.58 6.04
CA GLU A 58 14.30 -22.18 5.47
C GLU A 58 14.68 -21.53 4.14
N ALA A 59 15.96 -21.61 3.79
CA ALA A 59 16.48 -21.10 2.53
C ALA A 59 15.84 -21.78 1.31
N ASN A 60 15.78 -21.05 0.20
CA ASN A 60 15.19 -21.43 -1.09
C ASN A 60 13.70 -21.77 -1.03
N THR A 61 12.96 -21.14 -0.13
CA THR A 61 11.49 -21.24 -0.05
C THR A 61 10.84 -19.95 -0.52
N THR A 62 9.62 -20.05 -1.05
CA THR A 62 8.76 -18.88 -1.27
C THR A 62 7.64 -18.94 -0.26
N VAL A 63 7.50 -17.88 0.55
CA VAL A 63 6.56 -17.83 1.66
C VAL A 63 5.67 -16.61 1.53
N LYS A 64 4.39 -16.77 1.89
CA LYS A 64 3.46 -15.66 2.06
C LYS A 64 3.48 -15.25 3.52
N LEU A 65 3.72 -13.97 3.79
CA LEU A 65 3.82 -13.50 5.16
C LEU A 65 2.48 -13.50 5.86
N PRO A 66 2.44 -13.99 7.12
CA PRO A 66 1.19 -14.17 7.84
C PRO A 66 0.54 -12.83 8.17
N LYS A 67 -0.79 -12.83 8.10
CA LYS A 67 -1.65 -11.76 8.60
C LYS A 67 -1.72 -11.81 10.14
N CYS A 68 -1.73 -10.66 10.78
CA CYS A 68 -1.72 -10.48 12.22
C CYS A 68 -2.52 -9.23 12.63
N ASN A 69 -3.85 -9.35 12.66
CA ASN A 69 -4.76 -8.30 13.13
C ASN A 69 -4.86 -8.26 14.68
N LEU A 70 -3.74 -8.08 15.38
CA LEU A 70 -3.71 -8.08 16.85
C LEU A 70 -3.62 -6.66 17.43
N LEU A 71 -4.57 -6.35 18.33
CA LEU A 71 -4.54 -5.18 19.21
C LEU A 71 -4.33 -5.65 20.65
N LEU A 72 -3.30 -5.13 21.31
CA LEU A 72 -2.97 -5.40 22.70
C LEU A 72 -3.32 -4.18 23.55
N THR A 73 -4.24 -4.33 24.49
CA THR A 73 -4.75 -3.20 25.28
C THR A 73 -4.06 -3.05 26.63
N GLY A 74 -3.53 -1.86 26.91
CA GLY A 74 -3.13 -1.41 28.25
C GLY A 74 -2.20 -2.33 29.05
N LEU A 75 -1.31 -3.06 28.39
CA LEU A 75 -0.45 -4.05 29.06
C LEU A 75 0.51 -3.35 30.03
N HIS A 76 0.35 -3.61 31.34
CA HIS A 76 1.21 -3.09 32.40
C HIS A 76 1.30 -1.54 32.46
N GLY A 77 0.23 -0.84 32.06
CA GLY A 77 0.21 0.62 32.04
C GLY A 77 0.85 1.25 30.79
N ASN A 78 1.24 0.44 29.81
CA ASN A 78 1.71 0.90 28.51
C ASN A 78 0.53 1.37 27.63
N PRO A 79 0.82 2.16 26.57
CA PRO A 79 -0.16 2.43 25.51
C PRO A 79 -0.70 1.13 24.91
N ASP A 80 -1.85 1.22 24.26
CA ASP A 80 -2.33 0.14 23.39
C ASP A 80 -1.30 -0.09 22.26
N LEU A 81 -1.15 -1.33 21.82
CA LEU A 81 -0.20 -1.72 20.77
C LEU A 81 -0.92 -2.43 19.62
N ALA A 82 -0.62 -2.05 18.38
CA ALA A 82 -1.08 -2.72 17.17
C ALA A 82 0.08 -3.39 16.45
N PHE A 83 -0.15 -4.54 15.82
CA PHE A 83 0.82 -5.09 14.89
C PHE A 83 1.01 -4.15 13.68
N TYR A 84 2.25 -3.95 13.25
CA TYR A 84 2.60 -3.11 12.09
C TYR A 84 3.19 -3.92 10.94
N ALA A 85 4.22 -4.73 11.23
CA ALA A 85 4.97 -5.48 10.24
C ALA A 85 5.77 -6.61 10.89
N TRP A 86 6.40 -7.43 10.05
CA TRP A 86 7.47 -8.35 10.44
C TRP A 86 8.83 -7.69 10.24
N ALA A 87 9.79 -7.93 11.12
CA ALA A 87 11.17 -7.47 10.95
C ALA A 87 12.16 -8.64 11.04
N ASP A 88 13.13 -8.66 10.13
CA ASP A 88 14.29 -9.54 10.27
C ASP A 88 15.32 -9.01 11.28
N LYS A 89 16.37 -9.79 11.49
CA LYS A 89 17.48 -9.44 12.39
C LYS A 89 18.22 -8.15 11.99
N ASP A 90 18.19 -7.77 10.72
CA ASP A 90 18.87 -6.59 10.19
C ASP A 90 17.93 -5.36 10.22
N GLY A 91 16.69 -5.55 10.66
CA GLY A 91 15.68 -4.50 10.81
C GLY A 91 14.88 -4.23 9.53
N THR A 92 15.00 -5.08 8.51
CA THR A 92 14.20 -4.94 7.28
C THR A 92 12.75 -5.30 7.58
N PHE A 93 11.83 -4.42 7.20
CA PHE A 93 10.41 -4.67 7.34
C PHE A 93 9.85 -5.45 6.17
N TYR A 94 8.99 -6.40 6.51
CA TYR A 94 8.19 -7.15 5.58
C TYR A 94 6.73 -7.10 6.03
N TYR A 95 5.83 -6.88 5.09
CA TYR A 95 4.44 -6.58 5.41
C TYR A 95 3.57 -7.82 5.29
N GLU A 96 2.39 -7.77 5.91
CA GLU A 96 1.44 -8.86 5.77
C GLU A 96 1.12 -9.11 4.30
N ASN A 97 0.93 -10.37 3.94
CA ASN A 97 0.63 -10.81 2.59
C ASN A 97 1.71 -10.58 1.52
N ASP A 98 2.86 -9.96 1.86
CA ASP A 98 4.02 -9.97 0.98
C ASP A 98 4.42 -11.42 0.66
N THR A 99 4.73 -11.67 -0.61
CA THR A 99 5.34 -12.93 -1.04
C THR A 99 6.85 -12.73 -1.09
N VAL A 100 7.57 -13.49 -0.27
CA VAL A 100 9.02 -13.37 -0.13
C VAL A 100 9.68 -14.66 -0.61
N THR A 101 10.63 -14.53 -1.53
CA THR A 101 11.56 -15.61 -1.85
C THR A 101 12.72 -15.54 -0.88
N VAL A 102 12.78 -16.52 0.02
CA VAL A 102 13.77 -16.66 1.07
C VAL A 102 15.03 -17.27 0.45
N THR A 103 16.06 -16.47 0.22
CA THR A 103 17.33 -16.95 -0.37
C THR A 103 18.24 -17.61 0.67
N GLU A 104 18.17 -17.12 1.91
CA GLU A 104 18.88 -17.63 3.08
C GLU A 104 17.92 -17.72 4.26
N ARG A 105 18.23 -18.53 5.28
CA ARG A 105 17.37 -18.72 6.46
C ARG A 105 16.90 -17.38 7.03
N LEU A 106 15.60 -17.14 7.00
CA LEU A 106 14.99 -15.86 7.40
C LEU A 106 14.27 -16.04 8.74
N THR A 107 14.63 -15.24 9.73
CA THR A 107 13.90 -15.17 11.01
C THR A 107 13.24 -13.82 11.14
N LEU A 108 11.93 -13.82 11.39
CA LEU A 108 11.10 -12.63 11.49
C LEU A 108 10.49 -12.50 12.88
N THR A 109 10.40 -11.27 13.36
CA THR A 109 9.80 -10.90 14.65
C THR A 109 8.72 -9.85 14.44
N ALA A 110 7.67 -9.87 15.26
CA ALA A 110 6.61 -8.87 15.17
C ALA A 110 7.12 -7.46 15.54
N VAL A 111 6.70 -6.47 14.75
CA VAL A 111 6.89 -5.05 15.03
C VAL A 111 5.59 -4.47 15.55
N TRP A 112 5.65 -3.88 16.73
CA TRP A 112 4.51 -3.25 17.40
C TRP A 112 4.53 -1.73 17.22
N ALA A 113 3.36 -1.18 16.89
CA ALA A 113 3.09 0.24 16.86
C ALA A 113 2.39 0.69 18.14
N ALA A 114 2.84 1.79 18.75
CA ALA A 114 2.08 2.45 19.80
C ALA A 114 0.80 3.05 19.21
N VAL A 115 -0.33 2.92 19.90
CA VAL A 115 -1.65 3.32 19.38
C VAL A 115 -2.16 4.58 20.07
N MET A 116 -2.66 5.51 19.27
CA MET A 116 -3.55 6.59 19.72
C MET A 116 -4.95 6.39 19.11
N SER A 117 -5.94 6.17 19.97
CA SER A 117 -7.34 6.01 19.59
C SER A 117 -8.05 7.34 19.47
N ILE A 118 -8.94 7.45 18.48
CA ILE A 118 -9.67 8.67 18.15
C ILE A 118 -11.17 8.36 18.08
N ASP A 119 -11.94 8.99 18.95
CA ASP A 119 -13.41 8.91 19.02
C ASP A 119 -13.98 10.30 19.28
N PRO A 120 -14.61 10.94 18.28
CA PRO A 120 -15.17 12.29 18.43
C PRO A 120 -16.35 12.35 19.41
N THR A 121 -16.92 11.21 19.81
CA THR A 121 -18.05 11.13 20.74
C THR A 121 -17.63 11.01 22.21
N TYR A 122 -16.33 10.88 22.48
CA TYR A 122 -15.82 10.73 23.83
C TYR A 122 -16.02 12.00 24.68
N GLY A 123 -16.78 11.88 25.76
CA GLY A 123 -17.13 13.00 26.66
C GLY A 123 -16.35 13.07 27.97
N GLY A 124 -15.39 12.16 28.21
CA GLY A 124 -14.75 11.99 29.53
C GLY A 124 -13.77 13.10 29.94
N GLY A 125 -13.24 13.87 28.98
CA GLY A 125 -12.32 14.99 29.25
C GLY A 125 -10.95 14.60 29.82
N ASP A 126 -10.66 13.31 29.93
CA ASP A 126 -9.45 12.72 30.54
C ASP A 126 -8.71 11.78 29.57
N SER A 127 -8.73 12.13 28.28
CA SER A 127 -8.13 11.34 27.19
C SER A 127 -6.66 11.00 27.46
N ASN A 128 -6.31 9.73 27.29
CA ASN A 128 -4.92 9.23 27.36
C ASN A 128 -4.53 8.41 26.12
N GLY A 129 -5.36 8.42 25.08
CA GLY A 129 -5.08 7.76 23.81
C GLY A 129 -5.42 6.26 23.76
N THR A 130 -5.74 5.63 24.88
CA THR A 130 -6.22 4.24 24.89
C THR A 130 -7.61 4.13 24.29
N ALA A 131 -8.01 2.91 23.91
CA ALA A 131 -9.37 2.64 23.44
C ALA A 131 -10.46 3.01 24.47
N ALA A 132 -10.14 3.04 25.77
CA ALA A 132 -11.07 3.41 26.84
C ALA A 132 -11.17 4.92 27.07
N LYS A 133 -10.10 5.68 26.75
CA LYS A 133 -10.05 7.14 26.88
C LYS A 133 -9.42 7.78 25.62
N PRO A 134 -10.08 7.65 24.47
CA PRO A 134 -9.56 8.13 23.19
C PRO A 134 -9.52 9.67 23.13
N TYR A 135 -8.78 10.22 22.18
CA TYR A 135 -8.84 11.63 21.83
C TYR A 135 -10.06 11.94 20.95
N THR A 136 -10.60 13.15 21.02
CA THR A 136 -11.79 13.56 20.26
C THR A 136 -11.50 14.12 18.86
N SER A 137 -10.22 14.26 18.51
CA SER A 137 -9.79 14.79 17.21
C SER A 137 -8.47 14.16 16.78
N PHE A 138 -8.27 14.01 15.48
CA PHE A 138 -7.00 13.54 14.92
C PHE A 138 -5.81 14.41 15.35
N ASN A 139 -5.94 15.74 15.31
CA ASN A 139 -4.85 16.66 15.63
C ASN A 139 -4.32 16.48 17.07
N ASN A 140 -5.22 16.42 18.05
CA ASN A 140 -4.83 16.16 19.45
C ASN A 140 -4.18 14.78 19.63
N ALA A 141 -4.71 13.75 18.97
CA ALA A 141 -4.10 12.42 18.99
C ALA A 141 -2.70 12.42 18.37
N TYR A 142 -2.49 13.19 17.31
CA TYR A 142 -1.21 13.31 16.63
C TYR A 142 -0.13 13.93 17.52
N LEU A 143 -0.45 15.06 18.17
CA LEU A 143 0.45 15.72 19.11
C LEU A 143 0.75 14.84 20.34
N ALA A 144 -0.24 14.09 20.80
CA ALA A 144 -0.05 13.13 21.88
C ALA A 144 0.86 11.98 21.46
N MET A 145 0.74 11.48 20.22
CA MET A 145 1.62 10.45 19.69
C MET A 145 3.06 10.94 19.63
N ASP A 146 3.28 12.15 19.10
CA ASP A 146 4.61 12.78 19.05
C ASP A 146 5.26 12.82 20.45
N SER A 147 4.50 13.30 21.44
CA SER A 147 4.94 13.34 22.85
C SER A 147 5.17 11.95 23.46
N LEU A 148 4.38 10.95 23.06
CA LEU A 148 4.53 9.58 23.54
C LEU A 148 5.83 8.97 23.01
N LEU A 149 6.15 9.18 21.74
CA LEU A 149 7.34 8.62 21.09
C LEU A 149 8.66 9.14 21.67
N ASP A 150 8.65 10.31 22.31
CA ASP A 150 9.78 10.84 23.07
C ASP A 150 10.10 10.02 24.35
N THR A 151 9.12 9.30 24.87
CA THR A 151 9.22 8.58 26.16
C THR A 151 9.03 7.07 26.04
N PHE A 152 8.40 6.62 24.97
CA PHE A 152 8.09 5.22 24.70
C PHE A 152 8.76 4.76 23.40
N SER A 153 9.79 3.94 23.53
CA SER A 153 10.53 3.45 22.37
C SER A 153 9.75 2.35 21.64
N CYS A 154 9.07 2.72 20.55
CA CYS A 154 8.49 1.79 19.58
C CYS A 154 9.01 2.07 18.17
N LYS A 155 8.91 1.07 17.30
CA LYS A 155 9.43 1.14 15.92
C LYS A 155 8.40 1.67 14.91
N ALA A 156 7.17 1.89 15.34
CA ALA A 156 6.05 2.36 14.53
C ALA A 156 5.02 3.07 15.42
N ALA A 157 4.14 3.86 14.80
CA ALA A 157 3.00 4.51 15.42
C ALA A 157 1.70 4.09 14.72
N ALA A 158 0.58 4.09 15.43
CA ALA A 158 -0.72 3.74 14.89
C ALA A 158 -1.80 4.73 15.36
N PHE A 159 -2.61 5.20 14.43
CA PHE A 159 -3.82 5.97 14.71
C PHE A 159 -5.03 5.08 14.48
N ARG A 160 -5.81 4.86 15.54
CA ARG A 160 -6.98 3.97 15.51
C ARG A 160 -8.26 4.78 15.60
N PHE A 161 -9.00 4.82 14.50
CA PHE A 161 -10.29 5.49 14.40
C PHE A 161 -11.41 4.61 14.99
N VAL A 162 -12.18 5.16 15.93
CA VAL A 162 -13.32 4.49 16.58
C VAL A 162 -14.61 5.11 16.07
N GLY A 163 -15.31 4.36 15.22
CA GLY A 163 -16.54 4.84 14.56
C GLY A 163 -16.30 5.91 13.50
N ASN A 164 -17.37 6.21 12.76
CA ASN A 164 -17.33 7.13 11.62
C ASN A 164 -16.94 8.54 12.07
N GLN A 165 -16.03 9.16 11.34
CA GLN A 165 -15.53 10.47 11.73
C GLN A 165 -14.96 11.27 10.57
N VAL A 166 -14.87 12.58 10.81
CA VAL A 166 -14.31 13.54 9.87
C VAL A 166 -12.87 13.81 10.25
N TRP A 167 -11.99 13.64 9.27
CA TRP A 167 -10.62 14.11 9.32
C TRP A 167 -10.51 15.40 8.51
N ASN A 168 -10.55 16.54 9.21
CA ASN A 168 -10.46 17.84 8.59
C ASN A 168 -9.02 18.19 8.21
N LEU A 169 -8.73 18.22 6.91
CA LEU A 169 -7.40 18.53 6.38
C LEU A 169 -7.12 20.04 6.35
N ASP A 170 -8.10 20.88 6.67
CA ASP A 170 -7.92 22.33 6.85
C ASP A 170 -7.67 22.69 8.33
N ASP A 171 -7.89 21.75 9.26
CA ASP A 171 -7.56 21.94 10.67
C ASP A 171 -6.07 21.71 10.88
N ASN A 172 -5.32 22.79 11.04
CA ASN A 172 -3.90 22.74 11.39
C ASN A 172 -3.61 23.06 12.86
N THR A 173 -4.54 22.72 13.77
CA THR A 173 -4.29 22.79 15.20
C THR A 173 -3.00 22.03 15.55
N GLY A 174 -2.08 22.70 16.25
CA GLY A 174 -0.76 22.15 16.59
C GLY A 174 0.24 22.11 15.43
N SER A 175 -0.06 22.73 14.29
CA SER A 175 0.82 22.81 13.11
C SER A 175 1.25 21.45 12.58
N ILE A 176 0.41 20.41 12.70
CA ILE A 176 0.72 19.04 12.29
C ILE A 176 0.81 18.84 10.77
N TYR A 177 0.39 19.83 9.99
CA TYR A 177 0.55 19.90 8.54
C TYR A 177 1.51 21.00 8.13
N THR A 178 2.34 20.67 7.15
CA THR A 178 2.92 21.65 6.24
C THR A 178 2.08 21.68 4.96
N TYR A 179 1.67 22.87 4.54
CA TYR A 179 0.94 23.06 3.29
C TYR A 179 1.85 23.53 2.16
N SER A 180 1.59 23.07 0.93
CA SER A 180 2.23 23.62 -0.27
C SER A 180 1.24 24.41 -1.10
N SER A 181 1.73 25.49 -1.70
CA SER A 181 0.99 26.40 -2.57
C SER A 181 1.69 26.55 -3.93
N ASN A 182 0.95 26.88 -4.97
CA ASN A 182 1.50 27.28 -6.27
C ASN A 182 0.73 28.51 -6.81
N GLN A 183 1.04 28.95 -8.03
CA GLN A 183 0.42 30.14 -8.63
C GLN A 183 -1.11 30.03 -8.82
N THR A 184 -1.66 28.82 -8.88
CA THR A 184 -3.09 28.57 -9.15
C THR A 184 -3.85 28.10 -7.90
N TYR A 185 -3.18 27.38 -7.01
CA TYR A 185 -3.80 26.73 -5.86
C TYR A 185 -3.02 27.03 -4.57
N THR A 186 -3.70 27.67 -3.62
CA THR A 186 -3.23 27.85 -2.25
C THR A 186 -3.53 26.60 -1.42
N ASP A 187 -2.58 26.17 -0.60
CA ASP A 187 -2.66 25.06 0.38
C ASP A 187 -3.25 23.78 -0.21
N TYR A 188 -2.80 23.47 -1.43
CA TYR A 188 -3.36 22.42 -2.26
C TYR A 188 -2.87 21.01 -1.89
N GLN A 189 -1.78 20.95 -1.12
CA GLN A 189 -1.18 19.74 -0.59
C GLN A 189 -1.06 19.86 0.92
N ALA A 190 -1.66 18.92 1.65
CA ALA A 190 -1.43 18.75 3.08
C ALA A 190 -0.37 17.67 3.30
N LYS A 191 0.71 18.00 4.01
CA LYS A 191 1.77 17.06 4.35
C LYS A 191 1.92 16.93 5.86
N LEU A 192 1.67 15.74 6.41
CA LEU A 192 1.84 15.51 7.85
C LEU A 192 3.31 15.61 8.28
N MET A 193 3.54 16.15 9.48
CA MET A 193 4.86 16.24 10.10
C MET A 193 5.46 14.84 10.33
N ASN A 194 6.78 14.75 10.50
CA ASN A 194 7.45 13.47 10.73
C ASN A 194 7.35 13.06 12.21
N LEU A 195 6.87 11.84 12.51
CA LEU A 195 6.88 11.26 13.86
C LEU A 195 8.18 10.47 14.16
N GLY A 196 9.14 10.45 13.24
CA GLY A 196 10.39 9.70 13.37
C GLY A 196 10.27 8.19 13.14
N VAL A 197 9.03 7.68 13.05
CA VAL A 197 8.72 6.25 12.83
C VAL A 197 7.65 6.10 11.73
N PRO A 198 7.53 4.93 11.09
CA PRO A 198 6.41 4.63 10.20
C PRO A 198 5.05 4.67 10.91
N VAL A 199 3.99 4.90 10.13
CA VAL A 199 2.65 5.16 10.66
C VAL A 199 1.62 4.23 10.03
N LEU A 200 0.81 3.58 10.86
CA LEU A 200 -0.39 2.85 10.49
C LEU A 200 -1.64 3.69 10.78
N TYR A 201 -2.53 3.82 9.81
CA TYR A 201 -3.89 4.31 9.97
C TYR A 201 -4.84 3.13 9.89
N THR A 202 -5.60 2.91 10.97
CA THR A 202 -6.51 1.77 11.10
C THR A 202 -7.79 2.16 11.81
N ALA A 203 -8.79 1.29 11.80
CA ALA A 203 -10.03 1.51 12.52
C ALA A 203 -10.37 0.36 13.47
N ASN A 204 -11.38 0.58 14.30
CA ASN A 204 -11.95 -0.43 15.17
C ASN A 204 -12.80 -1.48 14.42
N SER A 205 -13.24 -1.17 13.20
CA SER A 205 -14.01 -2.06 12.34
C SER A 205 -13.85 -1.68 10.87
N ASP A 206 -14.09 -2.63 9.98
CA ASP A 206 -14.17 -2.44 8.52
C ASP A 206 -15.29 -1.48 8.10
N SER A 207 -16.37 -1.40 8.89
CA SER A 207 -17.50 -0.48 8.68
C SER A 207 -17.20 0.99 9.04
N THR A 208 -16.08 1.25 9.72
CA THR A 208 -15.70 2.60 10.13
C THR A 208 -15.20 3.40 8.93
N VAL A 209 -15.92 4.48 8.62
CA VAL A 209 -15.60 5.42 7.54
C VAL A 209 -14.92 6.67 8.10
N VAL A 210 -13.72 6.94 7.63
CA VAL A 210 -13.00 8.19 7.88
C VAL A 210 -13.12 9.09 6.65
N THR A 211 -13.86 10.19 6.78
CA THR A 211 -14.04 11.16 5.70
C THR A 211 -12.95 12.23 5.76
N LEU A 212 -12.00 12.19 4.82
CA LEU A 212 -11.02 13.24 4.59
C LEU A 212 -11.75 14.45 3.98
N THR A 213 -11.76 15.60 4.65
CA THR A 213 -12.48 16.79 4.16
C THR A 213 -11.56 17.98 3.97
N SER A 214 -11.65 18.60 2.78
CA SER A 214 -11.10 19.94 2.45
C SER A 214 -11.62 20.33 1.06
N PRO A 215 -12.92 20.68 0.93
CA PRO A 215 -13.53 20.93 -0.37
C PRO A 215 -13.03 22.21 -1.07
N GLY A 216 -12.31 23.09 -0.35
CA GLY A 216 -11.83 24.38 -0.89
C GLY A 216 -10.35 24.39 -1.33
N SER A 217 -9.52 23.56 -0.72
CA SER A 217 -8.05 23.73 -0.72
C SER A 217 -7.36 22.45 -1.15
N VAL A 218 -7.33 21.44 -0.27
CA VAL A 218 -6.45 20.28 -0.37
C VAL A 218 -7.00 19.29 -1.39
N PHE A 219 -6.10 18.74 -2.20
CA PHE A 219 -6.36 17.55 -3.03
C PHE A 219 -5.12 16.66 -3.20
N TYR A 220 -3.96 17.03 -2.66
CA TYR A 220 -2.86 16.10 -2.43
C TYR A 220 -2.67 15.85 -0.94
N LEU A 221 -2.52 14.58 -0.57
CA LEU A 221 -2.12 14.17 0.77
C LEU A 221 -0.74 13.52 0.69
N ALA A 222 0.16 13.96 1.56
CA ALA A 222 1.50 13.41 1.66
C ALA A 222 1.88 13.16 3.12
N TYR A 223 2.81 12.23 3.32
CA TYR A 223 3.30 11.81 4.62
C TYR A 223 4.82 11.98 4.70
N ASN A 224 5.33 12.30 5.88
CA ASN A 224 6.77 12.35 6.18
C ASN A 224 7.28 11.06 6.85
N SER A 225 6.63 9.93 6.57
CA SER A 225 6.97 8.61 7.08
C SER A 225 6.45 7.54 6.12
N ASP A 226 7.03 6.34 6.19
CA ASP A 226 6.39 5.17 5.58
C ASP A 226 4.99 5.04 6.19
N THR A 227 4.00 4.78 5.33
CA THR A 227 2.59 4.91 5.70
C THR A 227 1.79 3.70 5.26
N MET A 228 1.04 3.13 6.18
CA MET A 228 0.12 2.04 5.94
C MET A 228 -1.32 2.45 6.26
N PHE A 229 -2.25 2.07 5.40
CA PHE A 229 -3.68 2.08 5.66
C PHE A 229 -4.17 0.65 5.65
N ASP A 230 -4.78 0.20 6.73
CA ASP A 230 -5.37 -1.13 6.77
C ASP A 230 -6.48 -1.25 7.81
N ASN A 231 -7.43 -2.15 7.56
CA ASN A 231 -8.65 -2.30 8.34
C ASN A 231 -9.34 -0.94 8.56
N ILE A 232 -9.49 -0.19 7.47
CA ILE A 232 -10.05 1.17 7.46
C ILE A 232 -10.74 1.45 6.13
N THR A 233 -11.90 2.09 6.21
CA THR A 233 -12.58 2.66 5.05
C THR A 233 -12.33 4.16 4.99
N ILE A 234 -11.81 4.66 3.87
CA ILE A 234 -11.64 6.09 3.64
C ILE A 234 -12.69 6.59 2.64
N GLU A 235 -13.17 7.80 2.86
CA GLU A 235 -13.93 8.59 1.90
C GLU A 235 -13.27 9.95 1.74
N ALA A 236 -13.26 10.53 0.54
CA ALA A 236 -12.61 11.82 0.32
C ALA A 236 -13.54 12.87 -0.25
N ASN A 237 -13.77 13.92 0.53
CA ASN A 237 -14.47 15.15 0.16
C ASN A 237 -13.45 16.31 0.03
N THR A 238 -12.52 16.15 -0.91
CA THR A 238 -11.49 17.15 -1.22
C THR A 238 -11.88 18.05 -2.38
N ARG A 239 -11.13 19.12 -2.62
CA ARG A 239 -11.37 20.10 -3.69
C ARG A 239 -11.62 19.47 -5.06
N LYS A 240 -10.88 18.42 -5.39
CA LYS A 240 -11.01 17.57 -6.58
C LYS A 240 -10.54 16.15 -6.27
N GLU A 241 -10.22 15.34 -7.28
CA GLU A 241 -9.70 13.98 -7.06
C GLU A 241 -8.52 14.00 -6.10
N THR A 242 -8.59 13.16 -5.07
CA THR A 242 -7.59 13.09 -4.02
C THR A 242 -6.40 12.27 -4.50
N ARG A 243 -5.20 12.77 -4.25
CA ARG A 243 -3.96 12.17 -4.71
C ARG A 243 -3.04 11.90 -3.52
N PHE A 244 -2.77 10.63 -3.25
CA PHE A 244 -1.69 10.24 -2.35
C PHE A 244 -0.36 10.47 -3.06
N MET A 245 0.34 11.49 -2.62
CA MET A 245 1.53 12.03 -3.26
C MET A 245 2.78 11.51 -2.56
N LEU A 246 3.60 10.78 -3.30
CA LEU A 246 4.77 10.13 -2.72
C LEU A 246 5.89 11.15 -2.51
N GLY A 247 6.38 11.23 -1.28
CA GLY A 247 7.55 12.02 -0.90
C GLY A 247 8.82 11.17 -0.91
N ASN A 248 9.34 10.89 0.30
CA ASN A 248 10.53 10.06 0.51
C ASN A 248 10.20 8.67 1.09
N TYR A 249 8.96 8.21 0.94
CA TYR A 249 8.41 7.16 1.79
C TYR A 249 7.55 6.17 1.00
N ASP A 250 7.51 4.93 1.48
CA ASP A 250 6.76 3.82 0.90
C ASP A 250 5.33 3.79 1.47
N TYR A 251 4.36 3.47 0.60
CA TYR A 251 2.93 3.50 0.95
C TYR A 251 2.33 2.11 0.79
N ILE A 252 1.46 1.75 1.73
CA ILE A 252 0.87 0.41 1.81
C ILE A 252 -0.61 0.56 2.04
N PHE A 253 -1.39 -0.02 1.15
CA PHE A 253 -2.84 -0.11 1.27
C PHE A 253 -3.14 -1.59 1.48
N GLY A 254 -3.34 -1.98 2.73
CA GLY A 254 -3.51 -3.36 3.19
C GLY A 254 -4.75 -4.04 2.63
N THR A 255 -4.93 -5.34 2.90
CA THR A 255 -6.01 -6.12 2.29
C THR A 255 -7.40 -5.66 2.75
N ASP A 256 -7.48 -5.09 3.95
CA ASP A 256 -8.73 -4.63 4.55
C ASP A 256 -8.87 -3.10 4.41
N PHE A 257 -8.11 -2.49 3.50
CA PHE A 257 -8.29 -1.11 3.08
C PHE A 257 -9.43 -0.99 2.06
N THR A 258 -10.37 -0.09 2.31
CA THR A 258 -11.45 0.23 1.37
C THR A 258 -11.50 1.73 1.10
N PHE A 259 -11.91 2.10 -0.12
CA PHE A 259 -12.17 3.49 -0.47
C PHE A 259 -13.56 3.66 -1.07
N LEU A 260 -14.29 4.69 -0.62
CA LEU A 260 -15.60 5.08 -1.13
C LEU A 260 -15.49 6.26 -2.07
N THR A 261 -16.08 6.13 -3.26
CA THR A 261 -16.03 7.14 -4.34
C THR A 261 -17.22 8.10 -4.34
N THR A 262 -17.95 8.22 -3.23
CA THR A 262 -19.19 9.01 -3.13
C THR A 262 -19.03 10.46 -3.58
N TYR A 263 -17.90 11.10 -3.21
CA TYR A 263 -17.65 12.52 -3.51
C TYR A 263 -16.55 12.71 -4.56
N ARG A 264 -15.40 12.07 -4.36
CA ARG A 264 -14.22 12.17 -5.22
C ARG A 264 -13.56 10.81 -5.38
N THR A 265 -12.81 10.67 -6.46
CA THR A 265 -11.96 9.50 -6.67
C THR A 265 -10.61 9.69 -5.96
N ILE A 266 -9.96 8.57 -5.64
CA ILE A 266 -8.59 8.52 -5.13
C ILE A 266 -7.64 7.94 -6.17
N GLY A 267 -6.42 8.42 -6.17
CA GLY A 267 -5.30 7.77 -6.82
C GLY A 267 -3.95 8.00 -6.13
N VAL A 268 -2.94 7.31 -6.63
CA VAL A 268 -1.56 7.41 -6.16
C VAL A 268 -0.70 8.08 -7.24
N ASP A 269 0.12 9.04 -6.83
CA ASP A 269 0.93 9.86 -7.73
C ASP A 269 2.40 9.86 -7.28
N PHE A 270 3.26 9.26 -8.11
CA PHE A 270 4.71 9.18 -7.86
C PHE A 270 5.45 10.46 -8.24
N SER A 271 4.78 11.46 -8.84
CA SER A 271 5.43 12.59 -9.52
C SER A 271 6.45 13.37 -8.70
N SER A 272 6.26 13.45 -7.38
CA SER A 272 7.13 14.15 -6.44
C SER A 272 8.10 13.27 -5.68
N THR A 273 8.20 11.98 -6.03
CA THR A 273 9.08 11.08 -5.31
C THR A 273 10.52 11.58 -5.36
N ALA A 274 11.12 11.73 -4.17
CA ALA A 274 12.50 12.16 -4.01
C ALA A 274 13.41 11.01 -3.52
N LYS A 275 12.85 9.92 -2.98
CA LYS A 275 13.55 8.68 -2.65
C LYS A 275 13.94 7.92 -3.92
N LYS A 276 15.18 7.44 -3.99
CA LYS A 276 15.76 6.77 -5.17
C LYS A 276 14.90 5.58 -5.63
N ASN A 277 14.46 4.76 -4.67
CA ASN A 277 13.58 3.62 -4.87
C ASN A 277 12.36 3.79 -3.98
N THR A 278 11.18 3.99 -4.57
CA THR A 278 9.94 4.14 -3.82
C THR A 278 9.02 2.99 -4.14
N THR A 279 8.39 2.40 -3.12
CA THR A 279 7.50 1.26 -3.29
C THR A 279 6.11 1.60 -2.81
N VAL A 280 5.12 1.26 -3.64
CA VAL A 280 3.71 1.26 -3.25
C VAL A 280 3.17 -0.16 -3.33
N ARG A 281 2.46 -0.58 -2.27
CA ARG A 281 1.75 -1.86 -2.21
C ARG A 281 0.25 -1.58 -2.18
N LEU A 282 -0.48 -2.14 -3.15
CA LEU A 282 -1.93 -2.07 -3.26
C LEU A 282 -2.50 -3.47 -3.07
N TYR A 283 -2.84 -3.84 -1.84
CA TYR A 283 -3.49 -5.12 -1.54
C TYR A 283 -5.01 -5.00 -1.45
N GLY A 284 -5.53 -3.84 -1.04
CA GLY A 284 -6.95 -3.52 -0.99
C GLY A 284 -7.26 -2.17 -1.65
N GLY A 285 -8.54 -1.84 -1.74
CA GLY A 285 -9.05 -0.56 -2.23
C GLY A 285 -9.36 -0.49 -3.74
N ASN A 286 -10.09 0.57 -4.10
CA ASN A 286 -10.48 0.89 -5.46
C ASN A 286 -9.88 2.26 -5.86
N PHE A 287 -8.91 2.24 -6.77
CA PHE A 287 -8.18 3.43 -7.21
C PHE A 287 -8.63 3.83 -8.62
N ALA A 288 -8.99 5.10 -8.81
CA ALA A 288 -9.29 5.60 -10.14
C ALA A 288 -8.01 5.71 -10.99
N PHE A 289 -6.86 5.95 -10.35
CA PHE A 289 -5.60 6.00 -11.04
C PHE A 289 -4.39 5.70 -10.17
N VAL A 290 -3.34 5.17 -10.79
CA VAL A 290 -2.00 5.04 -10.21
C VAL A 290 -1.01 5.49 -11.28
N TYR A 291 -0.25 6.54 -10.98
CA TYR A 291 0.62 7.21 -11.92
C TYR A 291 2.08 7.07 -11.52
N LEU A 292 2.84 6.28 -12.28
CA LEU A 292 4.27 6.07 -12.06
C LEU A 292 5.05 7.04 -12.93
N GLY A 293 6.02 7.74 -12.34
CA GLY A 293 6.85 8.74 -13.01
C GLY A 293 7.40 9.73 -12.00
N SER A 294 8.52 10.38 -12.30
CA SER A 294 9.11 11.42 -11.44
C SER A 294 9.44 12.68 -12.22
N SER A 295 9.32 13.84 -11.56
CA SER A 295 9.65 15.16 -12.13
C SER A 295 11.08 15.61 -11.84
N THR A 296 11.76 15.00 -10.86
CA THR A 296 12.91 15.63 -10.21
C THR A 296 14.25 15.02 -10.59
N SER A 297 14.31 13.73 -10.97
CA SER A 297 15.53 13.03 -11.42
C SER A 297 15.26 11.56 -11.75
N THR A 298 16.31 10.79 -12.09
CA THR A 298 16.22 9.33 -12.22
C THR A 298 15.80 8.65 -10.94
N ARG A 299 14.65 7.96 -10.99
CA ARG A 299 14.00 7.30 -9.86
C ARG A 299 13.43 5.95 -10.28
N THR A 300 13.41 5.01 -9.36
CA THR A 300 12.72 3.72 -9.50
C THR A 300 11.40 3.77 -8.74
N CYS A 301 10.31 3.56 -9.48
CA CYS A 301 8.94 3.52 -8.98
C CYS A 301 8.48 2.06 -8.98
N ASN A 302 8.41 1.45 -7.80
CA ASN A 302 7.95 0.08 -7.64
C ASN A 302 6.46 0.07 -7.26
N LEU A 303 5.68 -0.77 -7.93
CA LEU A 303 4.28 -0.98 -7.60
C LEU A 303 3.99 -2.48 -7.51
N ILE A 304 3.45 -2.91 -6.37
CA ILE A 304 2.99 -4.27 -6.13
C ILE A 304 1.47 -4.22 -6.02
N ILE A 305 0.76 -5.01 -6.83
CA ILE A 305 -0.71 -5.07 -6.84
C ILE A 305 -1.18 -6.48 -6.51
N GLY A 306 -1.97 -6.57 -5.45
CA GLY A 306 -2.52 -7.82 -4.96
C GLY A 306 -1.48 -8.73 -4.33
N ASP A 307 -1.95 -9.83 -3.76
CA ASP A 307 -1.14 -10.85 -3.08
C ASP A 307 -1.41 -12.27 -3.61
N GLY A 308 -2.07 -12.37 -4.77
CA GLY A 308 -2.53 -13.61 -5.39
C GLY A 308 -3.97 -14.00 -5.02
N ILE A 309 -4.55 -13.38 -4.00
CA ILE A 309 -5.91 -13.69 -3.49
C ILE A 309 -6.75 -12.41 -3.39
N SER A 310 -6.16 -11.33 -2.89
CA SER A 310 -6.83 -10.04 -2.69
C SER A 310 -7.25 -9.42 -4.02
N THR A 311 -8.28 -8.57 -3.96
CA THR A 311 -8.95 -8.03 -5.15
C THR A 311 -8.91 -6.50 -5.21
N PRO A 312 -7.72 -5.85 -5.16
CA PRO A 312 -7.63 -4.42 -5.38
C PRO A 312 -8.06 -4.09 -6.81
N ALA A 313 -8.62 -2.90 -7.02
CA ALA A 313 -9.00 -2.43 -8.35
C ALA A 313 -8.28 -1.13 -8.72
N VAL A 314 -7.78 -1.05 -9.95
CA VAL A 314 -7.20 0.18 -10.53
C VAL A 314 -7.82 0.45 -11.88
N THR A 315 -8.47 1.62 -12.04
CA THR A 315 -9.06 2.00 -13.33
C THR A 315 -8.00 2.38 -14.34
N ASN A 316 -7.07 3.28 -13.99
CA ASN A 316 -5.97 3.69 -14.86
C ASN A 316 -4.62 3.50 -14.18
N LEU A 317 -3.90 2.45 -14.56
CA LEU A 317 -2.51 2.26 -14.19
C LEU A 317 -1.64 2.81 -15.32
N THR A 318 -0.93 3.91 -15.08
CA THR A 318 -0.16 4.61 -16.11
C THR A 318 1.32 4.69 -15.75
N LEU A 319 2.16 4.22 -16.67
CA LEU A 319 3.61 4.19 -16.56
C LEU A 319 4.24 5.32 -17.39
N GLY A 320 5.41 5.80 -16.99
CA GLY A 320 6.13 6.86 -17.69
C GLY A 320 5.42 8.22 -17.62
N ASN A 321 4.72 8.49 -16.52
CA ASN A 321 3.83 9.65 -16.38
C ASN A 321 4.55 11.01 -16.24
N LEU A 322 5.86 11.14 -16.48
CA LEU A 322 6.59 12.42 -16.46
C LEU A 322 7.91 12.37 -17.26
N GLY A 323 8.37 13.53 -17.71
CA GLY A 323 9.53 13.67 -18.61
C GLY A 323 10.94 13.39 -18.06
N ALA A 324 11.14 13.18 -16.76
CA ALA A 324 12.47 12.77 -16.27
C ALA A 324 12.73 11.30 -16.55
N LYS A 325 14.01 10.90 -16.67
CA LYS A 325 14.34 9.48 -16.79
C LYS A 325 13.79 8.72 -15.58
N ASN A 326 13.10 7.59 -15.75
CA ASN A 326 12.65 6.81 -14.59
C ASN A 326 12.50 5.32 -14.92
N ASP A 327 12.69 4.48 -13.91
CA ASP A 327 12.44 3.05 -13.96
C ASP A 327 11.09 2.81 -13.28
N ASN A 328 10.20 2.06 -13.92
CA ASN A 328 8.86 1.74 -13.42
C ASN A 328 8.72 0.23 -13.40
N ASP A 329 8.70 -0.34 -12.21
CA ASP A 329 8.68 -1.79 -12.01
C ASP A 329 7.36 -2.16 -11.33
N VAL A 330 6.47 -2.80 -12.09
CA VAL A 330 5.14 -3.19 -11.62
C VAL A 330 5.03 -4.71 -11.57
N THR A 331 4.55 -5.24 -10.46
CA THR A 331 4.16 -6.66 -10.34
C THR A 331 2.69 -6.78 -9.96
N ILE A 332 1.93 -7.54 -10.74
CA ILE A 332 0.49 -7.76 -10.55
C ILE A 332 0.30 -9.23 -10.18
N HIS A 333 0.00 -9.51 -8.92
CA HIS A 333 -0.29 -10.84 -8.41
C HIS A 333 -1.78 -11.20 -8.50
N SER A 334 -2.66 -10.23 -8.27
CA SER A 334 -4.12 -10.39 -8.32
C SER A 334 -4.81 -9.02 -8.47
N GLY A 335 -6.15 -8.99 -8.43
CA GLY A 335 -6.94 -7.77 -8.57
C GLY A 335 -7.42 -7.48 -10.00
N THR A 336 -7.93 -6.28 -10.22
CA THR A 336 -8.49 -5.84 -11.50
C THR A 336 -7.83 -4.55 -11.98
N ILE A 337 -7.23 -4.58 -13.17
CA ILE A 337 -6.73 -3.40 -13.87
C ILE A 337 -7.63 -3.15 -15.08
N THR A 338 -8.32 -2.01 -15.10
CA THR A 338 -9.18 -1.68 -16.26
C THR A 338 -8.31 -1.26 -17.44
N ASN A 339 -7.42 -0.28 -17.25
CA ASN A 339 -6.50 0.19 -18.27
C ASN A 339 -5.06 0.16 -17.75
N LEU A 340 -4.23 -0.74 -18.31
CA LEU A 340 -2.77 -0.73 -18.15
C LEU A 340 -2.17 0.07 -19.30
N ILE A 341 -1.49 1.17 -19.00
CA ILE A 341 -1.10 2.17 -20.00
C ILE A 341 0.42 2.42 -19.96
N PHE A 342 1.11 2.09 -21.05
CA PHE A 342 2.54 2.33 -21.26
C PHE A 342 2.79 3.66 -21.98
N ALA A 343 2.27 4.76 -21.45
CA ALA A 343 2.38 6.07 -22.07
C ALA A 343 2.19 7.22 -21.07
N TYR A 344 2.77 8.37 -21.38
CA TYR A 344 2.54 9.62 -20.67
C TYR A 344 1.07 10.10 -20.79
N ILE A 345 0.53 10.69 -19.72
CA ILE A 345 -0.82 11.23 -19.69
C ILE A 345 -0.94 12.54 -20.46
N GLY A 346 0.13 13.25 -20.79
CA GLY A 346 0.06 14.48 -21.60
C GLY A 346 0.40 14.26 -23.08
N THR A 347 0.42 15.35 -23.84
CA THR A 347 0.54 15.33 -25.31
C THR A 347 1.87 15.84 -25.86
N ALA A 348 2.75 16.41 -25.02
CA ALA A 348 3.86 17.26 -25.48
C ALA A 348 5.23 17.04 -24.80
N GLN A 349 5.43 15.92 -24.10
CA GLN A 349 6.72 15.64 -23.45
C GLN A 349 7.41 14.42 -24.06
N ASN A 350 8.72 14.51 -24.27
CA ASN A 350 9.56 13.35 -24.53
C ASN A 350 9.85 12.66 -23.19
N VAL A 351 9.36 11.43 -23.04
CA VAL A 351 9.60 10.58 -21.88
C VAL A 351 10.68 9.55 -22.22
N SER A 352 11.61 9.37 -21.28
CA SER A 352 12.60 8.29 -21.33
C SER A 352 12.44 7.43 -20.09
N ALA A 353 11.65 6.37 -20.17
CA ALA A 353 11.41 5.49 -19.05
C ALA A 353 11.73 4.04 -19.40
N ASN A 354 12.26 3.28 -18.43
CA ASN A 354 12.23 1.83 -18.49
C ASN A 354 11.00 1.36 -17.74
N MET A 355 10.05 0.75 -18.44
CA MET A 355 8.78 0.31 -17.89
C MET A 355 8.69 -1.20 -17.99
N THR A 356 8.65 -1.87 -16.84
CA THR A 356 8.52 -3.32 -16.75
C THR A 356 7.25 -3.66 -15.98
N VAL A 357 6.35 -4.40 -16.60
CA VAL A 357 5.16 -4.93 -15.93
C VAL A 357 5.20 -6.45 -15.96
N THR A 358 5.21 -7.07 -14.79
CA THR A 358 5.09 -8.52 -14.61
C THR A 358 3.68 -8.87 -14.14
N VAL A 359 2.94 -9.59 -14.96
CA VAL A 359 1.59 -10.07 -14.70
C VAL A 359 1.67 -11.54 -14.29
N LYS A 360 1.30 -11.84 -13.05
CA LYS A 360 1.22 -13.20 -12.50
C LYS A 360 -0.22 -13.68 -12.32
N GLY A 361 -1.15 -12.76 -12.09
CA GLY A 361 -2.57 -13.07 -11.89
C GLY A 361 -3.47 -11.84 -12.03
N GLY A 362 -4.74 -12.01 -11.67
CA GLY A 362 -5.76 -10.95 -11.74
C GLY A 362 -6.46 -10.83 -13.10
N THR A 363 -7.17 -9.73 -13.32
CA THR A 363 -7.88 -9.41 -14.56
C THR A 363 -7.32 -8.11 -15.14
N ILE A 364 -7.00 -8.12 -16.44
CA ILE A 364 -6.59 -6.93 -17.18
C ILE A 364 -7.58 -6.70 -18.33
N GLY A 365 -8.30 -5.58 -18.29
CA GLY A 365 -9.27 -5.24 -19.34
C GLY A 365 -8.58 -4.82 -20.63
N TYR A 366 -7.81 -3.73 -20.55
CA TYR A 366 -7.10 -3.14 -21.68
C TYR A 366 -5.61 -2.98 -21.38
N ILE A 367 -4.79 -3.26 -22.38
CA ILE A 367 -3.38 -2.86 -22.44
C ILE A 367 -3.25 -1.84 -23.57
N LYS A 368 -2.71 -0.66 -23.25
CA LYS A 368 -2.58 0.47 -24.17
C LYS A 368 -1.15 0.94 -24.25
N ASP A 369 -0.72 1.31 -25.45
CA ASP A 369 0.55 1.98 -25.70
C ASP A 369 0.43 3.50 -25.88
N TYR A 370 -0.77 4.03 -25.62
CA TYR A 370 -1.09 5.45 -25.63
C TYR A 370 -2.09 5.78 -24.52
N TYR A 371 -2.10 7.04 -24.08
CA TYR A 371 -3.09 7.56 -23.15
C TYR A 371 -4.19 8.36 -23.88
N PHE A 372 -3.80 9.29 -24.77
CA PHE A 372 -4.70 10.14 -25.53
C PHE A 372 -4.67 9.84 -27.04
N ALA A 373 -5.78 10.11 -27.73
CA ALA A 373 -5.97 9.86 -29.16
C ALA A 373 -5.07 10.71 -30.09
N TYR A 374 -4.38 11.73 -29.56
CA TYR A 374 -3.49 12.61 -30.31
C TYR A 374 -2.19 12.81 -29.54
N SER A 375 -1.08 12.38 -30.13
CA SER A 375 0.26 12.78 -29.71
C SER A 375 0.96 13.46 -30.89
N THR A 376 1.41 14.70 -30.69
CA THR A 376 2.10 15.48 -31.71
C THR A 376 3.63 15.28 -31.67
N TYR A 377 4.14 14.53 -30.69
CA TYR A 377 5.56 14.27 -30.48
C TYR A 377 5.85 12.76 -30.34
N GLY A 378 7.12 12.38 -30.53
CA GLY A 378 7.66 11.06 -30.23
C GLY A 378 7.76 10.77 -28.73
N HIS A 379 6.64 10.92 -28.01
CA HIS A 379 6.59 11.00 -26.54
C HIS A 379 7.18 9.78 -25.80
N MET A 380 7.30 8.61 -26.44
CA MET A 380 7.91 7.41 -25.84
C MET A 380 9.10 6.84 -26.65
N ILE A 381 9.67 7.60 -27.60
CA ILE A 381 10.71 7.08 -28.50
C ILE A 381 11.96 6.58 -27.74
N ASN A 382 12.30 7.23 -26.63
CA ASN A 382 13.46 6.90 -25.79
C ASN A 382 13.11 6.04 -24.58
N SER A 383 11.93 5.42 -24.58
CA SER A 383 11.47 4.53 -23.53
C SER A 383 11.61 3.07 -23.96
N ILE A 384 11.76 2.19 -22.97
CA ILE A 384 11.74 0.73 -23.10
C ILE A 384 10.48 0.24 -22.37
N ARG A 385 9.66 -0.55 -23.07
CA ARG A 385 8.39 -1.10 -22.56
C ARG A 385 8.40 -2.61 -22.60
N SER A 386 8.47 -3.23 -21.43
CA SER A 386 8.51 -4.67 -21.25
C SER A 386 7.25 -5.15 -20.54
N LEU A 387 6.54 -6.09 -21.18
CA LEU A 387 5.39 -6.77 -20.61
C LEU A 387 5.72 -8.25 -20.43
N ILE A 388 5.65 -8.75 -19.20
CA ILE A 388 5.99 -10.12 -18.85
C ILE A 388 4.73 -10.79 -18.30
N PHE A 389 4.29 -11.88 -18.92
CA PHE A 389 3.31 -12.80 -18.37
C PHE A 389 4.06 -13.96 -17.72
N ASP A 390 3.90 -14.12 -16.41
CA ASP A 390 4.63 -15.10 -15.58
C ASP A 390 3.63 -16.04 -14.89
N GLY A 391 3.43 -17.23 -15.47
CA GLY A 391 2.39 -18.17 -15.05
C GLY A 391 0.94 -17.69 -15.26
N TYR A 392 0.75 -16.54 -15.92
CA TYR A 392 -0.56 -15.92 -16.08
C TYR A 392 -1.41 -16.64 -17.12
N THR A 393 -2.65 -16.94 -16.75
CA THR A 393 -3.69 -17.42 -17.68
C THR A 393 -4.84 -16.43 -17.73
N GLY A 394 -5.10 -15.85 -18.90
CA GLY A 394 -6.18 -14.88 -19.04
C GLY A 394 -6.28 -14.24 -20.42
N GLN A 395 -7.07 -13.17 -20.50
CA GLN A 395 -7.34 -12.46 -21.74
C GLN A 395 -7.38 -10.95 -21.54
N PHE A 396 -7.05 -10.19 -22.59
CA PHE A 396 -7.15 -8.73 -22.60
C PHE A 396 -7.39 -8.17 -24.00
N THR A 397 -7.76 -6.90 -24.06
CA THR A 397 -7.88 -6.12 -25.30
C THR A 397 -6.63 -5.23 -25.47
N TYR A 398 -5.90 -5.36 -26.57
CA TYR A 398 -4.81 -4.45 -26.90
C TYR A 398 -5.32 -3.25 -27.69
N GLN A 399 -4.90 -2.04 -27.32
CA GLN A 399 -5.21 -0.81 -28.04
C GLN A 399 -3.92 -0.10 -28.45
N HIS A 400 -3.85 0.24 -29.74
CA HIS A 400 -2.70 0.86 -30.36
C HIS A 400 -3.04 2.22 -30.96
N LEU A 401 -2.11 3.16 -30.91
CA LEU A 401 -2.16 4.42 -31.66
C LEU A 401 -0.82 4.72 -32.34
N ASN A 402 -0.87 5.00 -33.65
CA ASN A 402 0.28 5.47 -34.43
C ASN A 402 0.64 6.92 -34.05
N ILE A 403 1.93 7.21 -33.89
CA ILE A 403 2.42 8.59 -33.70
C ILE A 403 2.49 9.29 -35.07
N GLY A 404 2.03 10.54 -35.15
CA GLY A 404 2.21 11.39 -36.32
C GLY A 404 1.04 11.46 -37.31
N THR A 405 -0.17 11.03 -36.96
CA THR A 405 -1.36 11.04 -37.85
C THR A 405 -1.99 12.42 -38.10
N ALA A 406 -1.30 13.52 -37.81
CA ALA A 406 -1.72 14.84 -38.27
C ALA A 406 -1.51 14.94 -39.79
N ALA A 407 -2.47 15.51 -40.51
CA ALA A 407 -2.37 15.68 -41.96
C ALA A 407 -1.07 16.44 -42.34
N GLY A 408 -0.21 15.80 -43.13
CA GLY A 408 1.05 16.39 -43.60
C GLY A 408 2.31 16.04 -42.80
N VAL A 409 2.22 15.21 -41.76
CA VAL A 409 3.38 14.67 -41.03
C VAL A 409 3.56 13.20 -41.41
N TYR A 410 4.75 12.82 -41.89
CA TYR A 410 5.08 11.40 -42.09
C TYR A 410 5.10 10.71 -40.71
N GLY A 411 4.10 9.89 -40.44
CA GLY A 411 3.98 9.13 -39.20
C GLY A 411 4.37 7.68 -39.42
N ASP A 412 5.67 7.36 -39.33
CA ASP A 412 6.21 6.01 -39.54
C ASP A 412 6.89 5.44 -38.27
N TYR A 413 6.29 5.62 -37.09
CA TYR A 413 6.80 4.96 -35.87
C TYR A 413 5.68 4.28 -35.11
N ALA A 414 5.69 2.94 -35.10
CA ALA A 414 4.86 2.16 -34.23
C ALA A 414 5.27 2.44 -32.77
N ASN A 415 4.40 3.15 -32.03
CA ASN A 415 4.56 3.42 -30.61
C ASN A 415 4.33 2.17 -29.73
N GLY A 416 4.56 0.95 -30.25
CA GLY A 416 4.22 -0.32 -29.59
C GLY A 416 5.16 -0.74 -28.46
N LEU A 417 4.95 -1.91 -27.88
CA LEU A 417 5.82 -2.43 -26.81
C LEU A 417 7.22 -2.78 -27.34
N ASP A 418 8.26 -2.70 -26.51
CA ASP A 418 9.62 -3.10 -26.89
C ASP A 418 9.81 -4.61 -26.71
N ASN A 419 9.27 -5.16 -25.61
CA ASN A 419 9.39 -6.59 -25.30
C ASN A 419 8.08 -7.15 -24.77
N VAL A 420 7.77 -8.39 -25.18
CA VAL A 420 6.68 -9.19 -24.60
C VAL A 420 7.20 -10.59 -24.31
N TYR A 421 7.04 -11.05 -23.07
CA TYR A 421 7.49 -12.36 -22.62
C TYR A 421 6.30 -13.17 -22.09
N CYS A 422 6.24 -14.44 -22.46
CA CYS A 422 5.35 -15.43 -21.83
C CYS A 422 6.23 -16.52 -21.22
N ILE A 423 6.29 -16.59 -19.91
CA ILE A 423 7.13 -17.55 -19.16
C ILE A 423 6.28 -18.38 -18.20
N ASN A 424 6.88 -19.45 -17.68
CA ASN A 424 6.30 -20.32 -16.65
C ASN A 424 4.90 -20.87 -16.99
N GLY A 425 4.69 -21.21 -18.27
CA GLY A 425 3.44 -21.82 -18.74
C GLY A 425 2.28 -20.85 -18.97
N SER A 426 2.55 -19.55 -19.10
CA SER A 426 1.52 -18.54 -19.36
C SER A 426 0.68 -18.85 -20.61
N SER A 427 -0.63 -18.63 -20.52
CA SER A 427 -1.60 -18.83 -21.60
C SER A 427 -2.47 -17.59 -21.77
N VAL A 428 -2.24 -16.85 -22.86
CA VAL A 428 -2.75 -15.49 -23.02
C VAL A 428 -3.55 -15.34 -24.31
N LYS A 429 -4.79 -14.86 -24.20
CA LYS A 429 -5.65 -14.56 -25.34
C LYS A 429 -5.81 -13.05 -25.56
N ILE A 430 -5.47 -12.59 -26.75
CA ILE A 430 -5.65 -11.18 -27.16
C ILE A 430 -6.96 -11.09 -27.95
N LEU A 431 -7.88 -10.24 -27.50
CA LEU A 431 -9.26 -10.20 -28.02
C LEU A 431 -9.47 -9.25 -29.21
N SER A 432 -8.55 -8.32 -29.45
CA SER A 432 -8.69 -7.22 -30.42
C SER A 432 -7.47 -7.11 -31.34
N SER A 433 -7.07 -5.88 -31.68
CA SER A 433 -5.89 -5.55 -32.46
C SER A 433 -4.66 -6.38 -32.05
N PRO A 434 -3.78 -6.73 -33.01
CA PRO A 434 -2.50 -7.32 -32.70
C PRO A 434 -1.72 -6.47 -31.70
N ILE A 435 -0.82 -7.10 -30.95
CA ILE A 435 0.19 -6.34 -30.21
C ILE A 435 1.15 -5.74 -31.24
N TYR A 436 1.37 -4.44 -31.14
CA TYR A 436 2.37 -3.75 -31.93
C TYR A 436 3.68 -3.76 -31.16
N LEU A 437 4.75 -4.17 -31.83
CA LEU A 437 6.09 -4.01 -31.31
C LEU A 437 6.70 -2.73 -31.87
N LYS A 438 7.47 -2.03 -31.05
CA LYS A 438 8.20 -0.84 -31.46
C LYS A 438 9.21 -1.23 -32.54
N ALA A 439 9.11 -0.59 -33.70
CA ALA A 439 10.16 -0.67 -34.71
C ALA A 439 11.25 0.35 -34.31
N ASN A 440 12.45 -0.14 -33.98
CA ASN A 440 13.61 0.73 -33.90
C ASN A 440 14.02 1.14 -35.33
N PRO A 441 14.19 2.44 -35.62
CA PRO A 441 14.69 2.89 -36.91
C PRO A 441 16.12 2.43 -37.20
#